data_AF-A0A961LD13-F1
#
_entry.id   AF-A0A961LD13-F1
#
_cell.length_a   1.000
_cell.length_b   1.000
_cell.length_c   1.000
_cell.angle_alpha   90.00
_cell.angle_beta   90.00
_cell.angle_gamma   90.00
#
_symmetry.space_group_name_H-M   'P 1'
#
loop_
_entity.id
_entity.type
_entity.pdbx_description
1 polymer ?
#
loop_
_entity_poly.entity_id
_entity_poly.type
_entity_poly.pdbx_seq_one_letter_code
_entity_poly.pdbx_strand_id
1 'polypeptide(L)'
;MSSPMSSDLKSGALIYHAEPKPGKLEVRATKPLGNQRDMALAYSPGVAAVSEAIHADPASVSRYTARANLVAVISNGTAVLGLGNIGPLAAKPVMEGKAVLFKKFADIDVFDIEVAETDVTRFVDTVAALEPTFGGINLEDIKAPECFEIEQQLRERMNIPVFHDDQHGTAVIVGAAVVNGLTLAGKDIARVKIVASGAGAAALACLNQLVSLGASRSNIWVTDLEGVVYRGREKLMDRWKDAFAQKTSARTLADVIGGADIFLGLSAGGVLKPEMVRAMAPDPLILALANPNPEIMPEDAIAARPDAMICTGRSDYPNQVNN
;
A
#
# COMPACT_ATOMS: atom_id res chain seq x y z
N MET A 1 0.71 0.97 21.56
CA MET A 1 0.45 2.15 22.43
C MET A 1 0.20 3.32 21.48
N SER A 2 -1.04 3.81 21.42
CA SER A 2 -1.50 4.80 20.45
C SER A 2 -0.97 6.20 20.76
N SER A 3 -0.58 6.98 19.75
CA SER A 3 -0.66 8.45 19.89
C SER A 3 -2.09 8.83 20.26
N PRO A 4 -2.28 9.86 21.07
CA PRO A 4 -3.61 10.35 21.35
C PRO A 4 -4.10 11.08 20.09
N MET A 5 -4.84 10.39 19.21
CA MET A 5 -5.81 11.09 18.37
C MET A 5 -6.63 11.98 19.31
N SER A 6 -6.83 13.25 18.95
CA SER A 6 -7.69 14.11 19.75
C SER A 6 -9.07 13.45 19.88
N SER A 7 -9.71 13.66 21.03
CA SER A 7 -11.08 13.19 21.27
C SER A 7 -12.02 13.61 20.14
N ASP A 8 -11.78 14.80 19.61
CA ASP A 8 -12.60 15.44 18.59
C ASP A 8 -12.41 14.76 17.24
N LEU A 9 -11.18 14.44 16.84
CA LEU A 9 -10.93 13.71 15.58
C LEU A 9 -11.51 12.30 15.66
N LYS A 10 -11.33 11.61 16.79
CA LYS A 10 -11.88 10.26 16.98
C LYS A 10 -13.41 10.26 16.92
N SER A 11 -14.05 11.18 17.63
CA SER A 11 -15.52 11.28 17.64
C SER A 11 -16.05 11.72 16.28
N GLY A 12 -15.38 12.67 15.64
CA GLY A 12 -15.70 13.14 14.29
C GLY A 12 -15.63 12.03 13.25
N ALA A 13 -14.61 11.17 13.29
CA ALA A 13 -14.50 10.03 12.39
C ALA A 13 -15.66 9.03 12.56
N LEU A 14 -16.05 8.72 13.80
CA LEU A 14 -17.19 7.81 14.06
C LEU A 14 -18.51 8.39 13.55
N ILE A 15 -18.77 9.68 13.80
CA ILE A 15 -19.97 10.36 13.30
C ILE A 15 -19.97 10.39 11.77
N TYR A 16 -18.84 10.75 11.15
CA TYR A 16 -18.69 10.79 9.70
C TYR A 16 -19.03 9.46 9.02
N HIS A 17 -18.68 8.34 9.65
CA HIS A 17 -18.97 6.99 9.13
C HIS A 17 -20.40 6.49 9.41
N ALA A 18 -21.11 7.08 10.38
CA ALA A 18 -22.41 6.61 10.83
C ALA A 18 -23.58 7.44 10.30
N GLU A 19 -23.40 8.76 10.15
CA GLU A 19 -24.48 9.71 9.92
C GLU A 19 -24.32 10.51 8.62
N PRO A 20 -25.44 10.91 7.97
CA PRO A 20 -26.82 10.48 8.25
C PRO A 20 -27.13 9.08 7.72
N LYS A 21 -26.21 8.47 6.96
CA LYS A 21 -26.31 7.13 6.42
C LYS A 21 -24.96 6.42 6.66
N PRO A 22 -24.94 5.19 7.19
CA PRO A 22 -23.70 4.48 7.42
C PRO A 22 -22.92 4.18 6.14
N GLY A 23 -21.59 4.13 6.27
CA GLY A 23 -20.66 3.81 5.19
C GLY A 23 -20.32 5.01 4.30
N LYS A 24 -19.34 4.82 3.41
CA LYS A 24 -18.80 5.91 2.58
C LYS A 24 -19.23 5.87 1.12
N LEU A 25 -19.88 4.80 0.68
CA LEU A 25 -20.24 4.57 -0.72
C LEU A 25 -21.65 4.01 -0.87
N GLU A 26 -22.20 4.17 -2.07
CA GLU A 26 -23.48 3.57 -2.45
C GLU A 26 -23.51 3.25 -3.95
N VAL A 27 -24.34 2.29 -4.33
CA VAL A 27 -24.58 1.97 -5.74
C VAL A 27 -25.68 2.87 -6.29
N ARG A 28 -25.40 3.54 -7.42
CA ARG A 28 -26.38 4.36 -8.14
C ARG A 28 -26.55 3.87 -9.57
N ALA A 29 -27.80 3.78 -10.01
CA ALA A 29 -28.10 3.47 -11.41
C ALA A 29 -27.68 4.64 -12.31
N THR A 30 -27.04 4.32 -13.43
CA THR A 30 -26.59 5.32 -14.42
C THR A 30 -27.59 5.52 -15.56
N LYS A 31 -28.56 4.61 -15.71
CA LYS A 31 -29.62 4.67 -16.72
C LYS A 31 -30.96 5.03 -16.05
N PRO A 32 -31.84 5.77 -16.74
CA PRO A 32 -33.19 6.03 -16.25
C PRO A 32 -33.95 4.73 -15.99
N LEU A 33 -34.82 4.76 -14.98
CA LEU A 33 -35.72 3.66 -14.60
C LEU A 33 -37.14 4.21 -14.33
N GLY A 34 -37.54 5.26 -15.05
CA GLY A 34 -38.72 6.06 -14.70
C GLY A 34 -40.03 5.56 -15.29
N ASN A 35 -39.98 4.62 -16.24
CA ASN A 35 -41.16 4.15 -16.97
C ASN A 35 -41.00 2.68 -17.42
N GLN A 36 -42.08 2.12 -17.99
CA GLN A 36 -42.12 0.72 -18.44
C GLN A 36 -41.09 0.40 -19.52
N ARG A 37 -40.83 1.33 -20.46
CA ARG A 37 -39.84 1.14 -21.51
C ARG A 37 -38.44 1.06 -20.92
N ASP A 38 -38.10 1.93 -19.97
CA ASP A 38 -36.81 1.92 -19.28
C ASP A 38 -36.60 0.58 -18.55
N MET A 39 -37.63 0.09 -17.82
CA MET A 39 -37.59 -1.20 -17.13
C MET A 39 -37.42 -2.37 -18.09
N ALA A 40 -38.11 -2.35 -19.23
CA ALA A 40 -38.00 -3.38 -20.27
C ALA A 40 -36.63 -3.42 -20.96
N LEU A 41 -35.89 -2.30 -20.96
CA LEU A 41 -34.52 -2.23 -21.48
C LEU A 41 -33.47 -2.61 -20.42
N ALA A 42 -33.66 -2.13 -19.18
CA ALA A 42 -32.73 -2.38 -18.08
C ALA A 42 -32.77 -3.82 -17.57
N TYR A 43 -33.91 -4.50 -17.74
CA TYR A 43 -34.11 -5.88 -17.33
C TYR A 43 -34.88 -6.64 -18.41
N SER A 44 -35.78 -7.53 -18.01
CA SER A 44 -36.55 -8.35 -18.94
C SER A 44 -37.59 -7.52 -19.71
N PRO A 45 -37.76 -7.75 -21.02
CA PRO A 45 -37.06 -8.76 -21.84
C PRO A 45 -35.75 -8.25 -22.49
N GLY A 46 -35.48 -6.95 -22.51
CA GLY A 46 -34.41 -6.34 -23.32
C GLY A 46 -32.99 -6.75 -22.94
N VAL A 47 -32.72 -7.02 -21.66
CA VAL A 47 -31.39 -7.46 -21.18
C VAL A 47 -30.93 -8.77 -21.84
N ALA A 48 -31.86 -9.62 -22.30
CA ALA A 48 -31.53 -10.87 -22.99
C ALA A 48 -30.69 -10.63 -24.25
N ALA A 49 -30.99 -9.58 -25.03
CA ALA A 49 -30.23 -9.25 -26.23
C ALA A 49 -28.77 -8.87 -25.92
N VAL A 50 -28.52 -8.23 -24.76
CA VAL A 50 -27.16 -7.91 -24.30
C VAL A 50 -26.43 -9.19 -23.87
N SER A 51 -27.09 -10.08 -23.12
CA SER A 51 -26.53 -11.37 -22.72
C SER A 51 -26.17 -12.25 -23.92
N GLU A 52 -27.04 -12.31 -24.93
CA GLU A 52 -26.80 -13.05 -26.18
C GLU A 52 -25.62 -12.45 -26.97
N ALA A 53 -25.50 -11.12 -27.02
CA ALA A 53 -24.38 -10.45 -27.67
C ALA A 53 -23.04 -10.77 -26.98
N ILE A 54 -22.99 -10.76 -25.64
CA ILE A 54 -21.79 -11.15 -24.88
C ILE A 54 -21.50 -12.64 -25.01
N HIS A 55 -22.53 -13.48 -25.09
CA HIS A 55 -22.33 -14.92 -25.32
C HIS A 55 -21.71 -15.19 -26.70
N ALA A 56 -22.12 -14.45 -27.73
CA ALA A 56 -21.56 -14.56 -29.08
C ALA A 56 -20.15 -13.95 -29.20
N ASP A 57 -19.88 -12.84 -28.50
CA ASP A 57 -18.57 -12.20 -28.42
C ASP A 57 -18.26 -11.78 -26.96
N PRO A 58 -17.54 -12.63 -26.20
CA PRO A 58 -17.21 -12.35 -24.80
C PRO A 58 -16.44 -11.05 -24.57
N ALA A 59 -15.65 -10.58 -25.55
CA ALA A 59 -14.89 -9.34 -25.42
C ALA A 59 -15.81 -8.10 -25.33
N SER A 60 -17.04 -8.20 -25.85
CA SER A 60 -18.04 -7.13 -25.80
C SER A 60 -18.58 -6.84 -24.39
N VAL A 61 -18.26 -7.68 -23.38
CA VAL A 61 -18.60 -7.43 -21.97
C VAL A 61 -18.15 -6.05 -21.49
N SER A 62 -16.97 -5.59 -21.94
CA SER A 62 -16.41 -4.27 -21.61
C SER A 62 -17.19 -3.12 -22.23
N ARG A 63 -17.93 -3.37 -23.31
CA ARG A 63 -18.78 -2.37 -23.97
C ARG A 63 -20.15 -2.25 -23.32
N TYR A 64 -20.72 -3.39 -22.91
CA TYR A 64 -22.12 -3.46 -22.47
C TYR A 64 -22.31 -3.48 -20.97
N THR A 65 -21.24 -3.57 -20.18
CA THR A 65 -21.30 -3.62 -18.72
C THR A 65 -20.34 -2.62 -18.09
N ALA A 66 -20.44 -2.44 -16.78
CA ALA A 66 -19.51 -1.60 -16.01
C ALA A 66 -18.10 -2.24 -15.87
N ARG A 67 -17.90 -3.50 -16.30
CA ARG A 67 -16.67 -4.28 -16.07
C ARG A 67 -15.40 -3.52 -16.43
N ALA A 68 -15.40 -2.78 -17.54
CA ALA A 68 -14.23 -2.04 -18.01
C ALA A 68 -13.73 -0.95 -17.05
N ASN A 69 -14.62 -0.40 -16.22
CA ASN A 69 -14.32 0.65 -15.24
C ASN A 69 -14.37 0.14 -13.78
N LEU A 70 -14.69 -1.14 -13.58
CA LEU A 70 -14.95 -1.70 -12.25
C LEU A 70 -13.72 -2.44 -11.72
N VAL A 71 -13.21 -2.00 -10.57
CA VAL A 71 -12.10 -2.63 -9.85
C VAL A 71 -12.61 -3.27 -8.56
N ALA A 72 -12.05 -4.42 -8.19
CA ALA A 72 -12.25 -4.98 -6.85
C ALA A 72 -11.13 -4.51 -5.92
N VAL A 73 -11.47 -3.87 -4.80
CA VAL A 73 -10.52 -3.67 -3.69
C VAL A 73 -10.70 -4.84 -2.73
N ILE A 74 -9.68 -5.71 -2.63
CA ILE A 74 -9.78 -6.98 -1.93
C ILE A 74 -8.80 -7.05 -0.76
N SER A 75 -9.30 -7.41 0.41
CA SER A 75 -8.50 -7.63 1.61
C SER A 75 -9.02 -8.83 2.41
N ASN A 76 -8.17 -9.44 3.24
CA ASN A 76 -8.61 -10.32 4.33
C ASN A 76 -8.46 -9.68 5.72
N GLY A 77 -8.07 -8.41 5.78
CA GLY A 77 -7.92 -7.65 7.02
C GLY A 77 -6.77 -8.11 7.92
N THR A 78 -5.75 -8.76 7.35
CA THR A 78 -4.63 -9.32 8.12
C THR A 78 -3.50 -8.34 8.40
N ALA A 79 -3.46 -7.19 7.71
CA ALA A 79 -2.46 -6.14 7.90
C ALA A 79 -3.06 -4.73 7.75
N VAL A 80 -4.20 -4.46 8.39
CA VAL A 80 -4.90 -3.19 8.23
C VAL A 80 -4.12 -2.05 8.87
N LEU A 81 -3.57 -1.15 8.05
CA LEU A 81 -2.79 0.00 8.50
C LEU A 81 -1.68 -0.43 9.51
N GLY A 82 -1.51 0.32 10.61
CA GLY A 82 -0.67 -0.07 11.75
C GLY A 82 -1.39 -0.92 12.81
N LEU A 83 -2.62 -1.40 12.55
CA LEU A 83 -3.44 -2.16 13.50
C LEU A 83 -3.17 -3.67 13.42
N GLY A 84 -2.60 -4.14 12.31
CA GLY A 84 -2.29 -5.53 12.07
C GLY A 84 -3.53 -6.35 11.72
N ASN A 85 -3.57 -7.59 12.21
CA ASN A 85 -4.67 -8.50 11.91
C ASN A 85 -5.88 -8.19 12.80
N ILE A 86 -6.83 -7.43 12.26
CA ILE A 86 -8.10 -7.09 12.90
C ILE A 86 -9.31 -7.78 12.24
N GLY A 87 -9.05 -8.57 11.20
CA GLY A 87 -10.04 -9.34 10.46
C GLY A 87 -10.83 -8.53 9.44
N PRO A 88 -11.56 -9.22 8.55
CA PRO A 88 -12.22 -8.63 7.39
C PRO A 88 -13.27 -7.56 7.76
N LEU A 89 -14.08 -7.79 8.79
CA LEU A 89 -15.13 -6.83 9.19
C LEU A 89 -14.55 -5.49 9.66
N ALA A 90 -13.44 -5.52 10.39
CA ALA A 90 -12.80 -4.31 10.89
C ALA A 90 -11.95 -3.61 9.80
N ALA A 91 -11.59 -4.31 8.72
CA ALA A 91 -10.94 -3.75 7.54
C ALA A 91 -11.89 -2.94 6.66
N LYS A 92 -13.20 -3.26 6.68
CA LYS A 92 -14.21 -2.67 5.80
C LYS A 92 -14.20 -1.14 5.71
N PRO A 93 -14.10 -0.38 6.82
CA PRO A 93 -14.01 1.08 6.73
C PRO A 93 -12.79 1.56 5.94
N VAL A 94 -11.67 0.83 5.93
CA VAL A 94 -10.48 1.19 5.14
C VAL A 94 -10.72 0.92 3.65
N MET A 95 -11.29 -0.25 3.32
CA MET A 95 -11.58 -0.64 1.94
C MET A 95 -12.61 0.28 1.27
N GLU A 96 -13.69 0.63 1.98
CA GLU A 96 -14.63 1.66 1.51
C GLU A 96 -13.92 3.01 1.28
N GLY A 97 -12.89 3.30 2.08
CA GLY A 97 -12.03 4.47 1.93
C GLY A 97 -11.28 4.46 0.61
N LYS A 98 -10.60 3.35 0.31
CA LYS A 98 -9.90 3.16 -0.96
C LYS A 98 -10.88 3.29 -2.14
N ALA A 99 -12.06 2.70 -2.05
CA ALA A 99 -13.10 2.82 -3.08
C ALA A 99 -13.48 4.28 -3.40
N VAL A 100 -13.73 5.11 -2.37
CA VAL A 100 -14.08 6.53 -2.62
C VAL A 100 -12.89 7.33 -3.16
N LEU A 101 -11.65 6.97 -2.84
CA LEU A 101 -10.45 7.60 -3.39
C LEU A 101 -10.27 7.27 -4.88
N PHE A 102 -10.41 5.99 -5.26
CA PHE A 102 -10.44 5.56 -6.67
C PHE A 102 -11.47 6.36 -7.47
N LYS A 103 -12.69 6.48 -6.95
CA LYS A 103 -13.75 7.23 -7.62
C LYS A 103 -13.44 8.72 -7.70
N LYS A 104 -12.96 9.32 -6.60
CA LYS A 104 -12.73 10.77 -6.51
C LYS A 104 -11.59 11.25 -7.40
N PHE A 105 -10.50 10.48 -7.51
CA PHE A 105 -9.28 10.92 -8.16
C PHE A 105 -9.09 10.37 -9.58
N ALA A 106 -9.69 9.22 -9.90
CA ALA A 106 -9.51 8.57 -11.21
C ALA A 106 -10.83 8.19 -11.92
N ASP A 107 -11.99 8.49 -11.33
CA ASP A 107 -13.32 8.11 -11.83
C ASP A 107 -13.51 6.58 -12.02
N ILE A 108 -12.77 5.79 -11.25
CA ILE A 108 -12.85 4.31 -11.27
C ILE A 108 -13.95 3.85 -10.30
N ASP A 109 -14.83 2.96 -10.76
CA ASP A 109 -15.85 2.36 -9.92
C ASP A 109 -15.26 1.18 -9.15
N VAL A 110 -15.64 1.01 -7.89
CA VAL A 110 -15.06 0.00 -7.01
C VAL A 110 -16.13 -0.78 -6.26
N PHE A 111 -15.92 -2.09 -6.13
CA PHE A 111 -16.47 -2.87 -5.02
C PHE A 111 -15.36 -3.27 -4.06
N ASP A 112 -15.55 -2.94 -2.79
CA ASP A 112 -14.75 -3.47 -1.68
C ASP A 112 -15.23 -4.88 -1.32
N ILE A 113 -14.28 -5.82 -1.21
CA ILE A 113 -14.53 -7.23 -0.92
C ILE A 113 -13.60 -7.70 0.19
N GLU A 114 -14.13 -7.84 1.39
CA GLU A 114 -13.40 -8.41 2.52
C GLU A 114 -13.60 -9.92 2.60
N VAL A 115 -12.57 -10.68 2.22
CA VAL A 115 -12.60 -12.15 2.19
C VAL A 115 -12.18 -12.71 3.55
N ALA A 116 -13.06 -13.47 4.18
CA ALA A 116 -12.79 -14.13 5.46
C ALA A 116 -11.96 -15.42 5.31
N GLU A 117 -10.78 -15.30 4.69
CA GLU A 117 -9.87 -16.42 4.43
C GLU A 117 -8.41 -16.02 4.61
N THR A 118 -7.63 -16.86 5.28
CA THR A 118 -6.20 -16.66 5.55
C THR A 118 -5.31 -17.71 4.91
N ASP A 119 -5.86 -18.85 4.47
CA ASP A 119 -5.15 -19.79 3.61
C ASP A 119 -4.93 -19.18 2.23
N VAL A 120 -3.66 -19.09 1.81
CA VAL A 120 -3.26 -18.47 0.54
C VAL A 120 -3.98 -19.10 -0.65
N THR A 121 -4.04 -20.44 -0.71
CA THR A 121 -4.62 -21.15 -1.87
C THR A 121 -6.11 -20.88 -1.97
N ARG A 122 -6.84 -21.03 -0.87
CA ARG A 122 -8.30 -20.77 -0.83
C ARG A 122 -8.64 -19.31 -1.07
N PHE A 123 -7.82 -18.38 -0.58
CA PHE A 123 -7.98 -16.96 -0.85
C PHE A 123 -7.81 -16.68 -2.35
N VAL A 124 -6.73 -17.17 -2.96
CA VAL A 124 -6.46 -17.01 -4.40
C VAL A 124 -7.59 -17.62 -5.24
N ASP A 125 -8.07 -18.82 -4.89
CA ASP A 125 -9.20 -19.45 -5.58
C ASP A 125 -10.48 -18.60 -5.51
N THR A 126 -10.76 -18.05 -4.33
CA THR A 126 -11.94 -17.19 -4.12
C THR A 126 -11.85 -15.93 -4.97
N VAL A 127 -10.69 -15.27 -5.01
CA VAL A 127 -10.49 -14.04 -5.78
C VAL A 127 -10.49 -14.31 -7.28
N ALA A 128 -9.76 -15.33 -7.73
CA ALA A 128 -9.68 -15.68 -9.15
C ALA A 128 -11.05 -16.01 -9.75
N ALA A 129 -11.93 -16.64 -8.97
CA ALA A 129 -13.31 -16.94 -9.41
C ALA A 129 -14.15 -15.69 -9.71
N LEU A 130 -13.75 -14.50 -9.20
CA LEU A 130 -14.45 -13.23 -9.41
C LEU A 130 -14.00 -12.48 -10.66
N GLU A 131 -12.98 -12.96 -11.39
CA GLU A 131 -12.44 -12.33 -12.62
C GLU A 131 -13.51 -11.88 -13.65
N PRO A 132 -14.60 -12.63 -13.89
CA PRO A 132 -15.60 -12.21 -14.87
C PRO A 132 -16.26 -10.86 -14.53
N THR A 133 -16.33 -10.49 -13.25
CA THR A 133 -17.00 -9.26 -12.79
C THR A 133 -16.14 -8.00 -12.97
N PHE A 134 -14.82 -8.14 -12.82
CA PHE A 134 -13.91 -7.00 -12.64
C PHE A 134 -13.02 -6.75 -13.86
N GLY A 135 -12.67 -5.49 -14.10
CA GLY A 135 -11.65 -5.07 -15.05
C GLY A 135 -10.24 -5.05 -14.47
N GLY A 136 -10.12 -5.06 -13.14
CA GLY A 136 -8.85 -5.15 -12.41
C GLY A 136 -9.05 -5.49 -10.93
N ILE A 137 -7.99 -5.98 -10.29
CA ILE A 137 -7.96 -6.32 -8.86
C ILE A 137 -6.91 -5.45 -8.17
N ASN A 138 -7.32 -4.80 -7.08
CA ASN A 138 -6.46 -4.11 -6.13
C ASN A 138 -6.42 -4.91 -4.82
N LEU A 139 -5.30 -5.54 -4.49
CA LEU A 139 -5.05 -6.19 -3.22
C LEU A 139 -4.61 -5.16 -2.18
N GLU A 140 -5.19 -5.24 -0.99
CA GLU A 140 -5.01 -4.24 0.07
C GLU A 140 -4.90 -4.90 1.46
N ASP A 141 -4.02 -4.39 2.33
CA ASP A 141 -3.95 -4.74 3.75
C ASP A 141 -3.81 -6.27 4.02
N ILE A 142 -3.02 -6.95 3.19
CA ILE A 142 -2.69 -8.38 3.32
C ILE A 142 -1.29 -8.55 3.89
N LYS A 143 -1.14 -9.35 4.95
CA LYS A 143 0.15 -9.49 5.64
C LYS A 143 1.24 -10.13 4.77
N ALA A 144 2.48 -9.76 5.05
CA ALA A 144 3.67 -10.46 4.55
C ALA A 144 3.98 -11.69 5.42
N PRO A 145 4.55 -12.77 4.85
CA PRO A 145 4.94 -12.91 3.44
C PRO A 145 3.81 -13.37 2.50
N GLU A 146 2.63 -13.70 3.02
CA GLU A 146 1.53 -14.29 2.23
C GLU A 146 1.07 -13.42 1.06
N CYS A 147 1.04 -12.09 1.22
CA CYS A 147 0.70 -11.14 0.16
C CYS A 147 1.53 -11.32 -1.12
N PHE A 148 2.82 -11.69 -1.01
CA PHE A 148 3.68 -11.92 -2.17
C PHE A 148 3.24 -13.15 -2.97
N GLU A 149 2.90 -14.23 -2.28
CA GLU A 149 2.44 -15.46 -2.93
C GLU A 149 1.03 -15.29 -3.53
N ILE A 150 0.15 -14.59 -2.81
CA ILE A 150 -1.20 -14.26 -3.28
C ILE A 150 -1.13 -13.44 -4.57
N GLU A 151 -0.36 -12.34 -4.58
CA GLU A 151 -0.23 -11.50 -5.77
C GLU A 151 0.38 -12.29 -6.95
N GLN A 152 1.46 -13.03 -6.70
CA GLN A 152 2.11 -13.82 -7.74
C GLN A 152 1.13 -14.82 -8.38
N GLN A 153 0.43 -15.61 -7.57
CA GLN A 153 -0.50 -16.62 -8.08
C GLN A 153 -1.70 -16.00 -8.80
N LEU A 154 -2.24 -14.88 -8.32
CA LEU A 154 -3.33 -14.18 -9.00
C LEU A 154 -2.90 -13.61 -10.35
N ARG A 155 -1.70 -13.01 -10.43
CA ARG A 155 -1.14 -12.51 -11.69
C ARG A 155 -0.87 -13.61 -12.71
N GLU A 156 -0.51 -14.80 -12.26
CA GLU A 156 -0.29 -15.96 -13.13
C GLU A 156 -1.61 -16.57 -13.63
N ARG A 157 -2.68 -16.51 -12.83
CA ARG A 157 -3.97 -17.16 -13.13
C ARG A 157 -4.97 -16.26 -13.86
N MET A 158 -4.95 -14.96 -13.59
CA MET A 158 -5.99 -14.04 -14.07
C MET A 158 -5.59 -13.31 -15.35
N ASN A 159 -6.56 -13.03 -16.22
CA ASN A 159 -6.34 -12.27 -17.47
C ASN A 159 -6.63 -10.78 -17.33
N ILE A 160 -6.78 -10.29 -16.09
CA ILE A 160 -6.93 -8.87 -15.75
C ILE A 160 -5.76 -8.40 -14.88
N PRO A 161 -5.45 -7.11 -14.85
CA PRO A 161 -4.41 -6.58 -13.98
C PRO A 161 -4.71 -6.89 -12.51
N VAL A 162 -3.71 -7.41 -11.81
CA VAL A 162 -3.71 -7.58 -10.34
C VAL A 162 -2.57 -6.73 -9.79
N PHE A 163 -2.90 -5.85 -8.86
CA PHE A 163 -1.98 -4.88 -8.27
C PHE A 163 -2.14 -4.91 -6.76
N HIS A 164 -1.03 -4.95 -6.03
CA HIS A 164 -1.04 -4.81 -4.57
C HIS A 164 -0.57 -3.41 -4.18
N ASP A 165 -1.46 -2.62 -3.58
CA ASP A 165 -1.21 -1.19 -3.36
C ASP A 165 -0.14 -0.92 -2.29
N ASP A 166 -0.18 -1.66 -1.17
CA ASP A 166 0.83 -1.54 -0.12
C ASP A 166 2.24 -1.91 -0.60
N GLN A 167 2.36 -2.70 -1.68
CA GLN A 167 3.65 -3.03 -2.28
C GLN A 167 4.02 -1.98 -3.32
N HIS A 168 3.31 -1.99 -4.44
CA HIS A 168 3.72 -1.27 -5.64
C HIS A 168 3.32 0.20 -5.59
N GLY A 169 2.16 0.54 -5.03
CA GLY A 169 1.71 1.91 -4.85
C GLY A 169 2.67 2.69 -3.96
N THR A 170 3.00 2.10 -2.80
CA THR A 170 4.00 2.68 -1.89
C THR A 170 5.37 2.80 -2.58
N ALA A 171 5.81 1.77 -3.30
CA ALA A 171 7.10 1.78 -4.00
C ALA A 171 7.21 2.87 -5.07
N VAL A 172 6.14 3.13 -5.84
CA VAL A 172 6.11 4.17 -6.87
C VAL A 172 6.27 5.56 -6.25
N ILE A 173 5.49 5.87 -5.20
CA ILE A 173 5.54 7.20 -4.57
C ILE A 173 6.85 7.39 -3.78
N VAL A 174 7.37 6.35 -3.12
CA VAL A 174 8.71 6.37 -2.51
C VAL A 174 9.79 6.60 -3.57
N GLY A 175 9.71 5.93 -4.72
CA GLY A 175 10.62 6.15 -5.84
C GLY A 175 10.62 7.61 -6.31
N ALA A 176 9.44 8.20 -6.48
CA ALA A 176 9.29 9.61 -6.85
C ALA A 176 9.89 10.56 -5.79
N ALA A 177 9.62 10.31 -4.51
CA ALA A 177 10.16 11.10 -3.41
C ALA A 177 11.70 11.00 -3.34
N VAL A 178 12.27 9.81 -3.53
CA VAL A 178 13.72 9.61 -3.57
C VAL A 178 14.35 10.32 -4.76
N VAL A 179 13.81 10.19 -5.97
CA VAL A 179 14.35 10.87 -7.16
C VAL A 179 14.38 12.38 -6.95
N ASN A 180 13.30 12.97 -6.43
CA ASN A 180 13.23 14.40 -6.16
C ASN A 180 14.18 14.83 -5.03
N GLY A 181 14.19 14.09 -3.90
CA GLY A 181 15.05 14.40 -2.76
C GLY A 181 16.54 14.32 -3.11
N LEU A 182 16.95 13.30 -3.86
CA LEU A 182 18.33 13.18 -4.32
C LEU A 182 18.71 14.27 -5.33
N THR A 183 17.77 14.67 -6.20
CA THR A 183 17.99 15.79 -7.12
C THR A 183 18.25 17.09 -6.35
N LEU A 184 17.45 17.37 -5.32
CA LEU A 184 17.63 18.55 -4.45
C LEU A 184 18.93 18.52 -3.67
N ALA A 185 19.34 17.34 -3.17
CA ALA A 185 20.61 17.16 -2.47
C ALA A 185 21.84 17.07 -3.41
N GLY A 186 21.64 17.04 -4.74
CA GLY A 186 22.72 16.87 -5.70
C GLY A 186 23.43 15.51 -5.60
N LYS A 187 22.70 14.44 -5.25
CA LYS A 187 23.24 13.09 -5.00
C LYS A 187 22.83 12.10 -6.09
N ASP A 188 23.75 11.18 -6.40
CA ASP A 188 23.53 10.10 -7.37
C ASP A 188 23.02 8.84 -6.65
N ILE A 189 21.86 8.33 -7.06
CA ILE A 189 21.21 7.16 -6.48
C ILE A 189 22.11 5.90 -6.49
N ALA A 190 23.03 5.79 -7.45
CA ALA A 190 23.96 4.66 -7.50
C ALA A 190 25.00 4.68 -6.36
N ARG A 191 25.22 5.84 -5.74
CA ARG A 191 26.29 6.06 -4.74
C ARG A 191 25.77 6.22 -3.32
N VAL A 192 24.49 6.53 -3.15
CA VAL A 192 23.92 6.78 -1.82
C VAL A 192 23.86 5.52 -0.97
N LYS A 193 23.97 5.72 0.35
CA LYS A 193 23.68 4.69 1.35
C LYS A 193 22.22 4.78 1.79
N ILE A 194 21.51 3.66 1.68
CA ILE A 194 20.10 3.53 2.03
C ILE A 194 19.98 2.64 3.25
N VAL A 195 19.30 3.13 4.29
CA VAL A 195 19.01 2.36 5.49
C VAL A 195 17.51 2.27 5.68
N ALA A 196 16.97 1.06 5.61
CA ALA A 196 15.55 0.79 5.78
C ALA A 196 15.25 0.22 7.17
N SER A 197 14.24 0.78 7.82
CA SER A 197 13.61 0.21 9.01
C SER A 197 12.27 -0.38 8.59
N GLY A 198 12.14 -1.71 8.73
CA GLY A 198 11.05 -2.50 8.19
C GLY A 198 11.54 -3.43 7.08
N ALA A 199 11.02 -4.65 7.08
CA ALA A 199 11.32 -5.66 6.06
C ALA A 199 10.05 -6.42 5.63
N GLY A 200 8.89 -5.75 5.71
CA GLY A 200 7.61 -6.25 5.21
C GLY A 200 7.40 -5.94 3.73
N ALA A 201 6.18 -6.20 3.25
CA ALA A 201 5.77 -6.04 1.85
C ALA A 201 6.17 -4.69 1.25
N ALA A 202 5.71 -3.59 1.87
CA ALA A 202 5.99 -2.24 1.42
C ALA A 202 7.49 -1.93 1.36
N ALA A 203 8.24 -2.26 2.42
CA ALA A 203 9.67 -1.97 2.51
C ALA A 203 10.47 -2.68 1.43
N LEU A 204 10.23 -3.99 1.24
CA LEU A 204 10.95 -4.79 0.24
C LEU A 204 10.57 -4.36 -1.18
N ALA A 205 9.30 -4.04 -1.44
CA ALA A 205 8.86 -3.51 -2.73
C ALA A 205 9.52 -2.15 -3.05
N CYS A 206 9.55 -1.22 -2.09
CA CYS A 206 10.24 0.05 -2.23
C CYS A 206 11.73 -0.14 -2.55
N LEU A 207 12.43 -1.02 -1.82
CA LEU A 207 13.84 -1.26 -2.06
C LEU A 207 14.11 -1.88 -3.44
N ASN A 208 13.28 -2.82 -3.89
CA ASN A 208 13.37 -3.38 -5.25
C ASN A 208 13.13 -2.31 -6.33
N GLN A 209 12.18 -1.41 -6.09
CA GLN A 209 11.94 -0.27 -6.99
C GLN A 209 13.13 0.68 -7.02
N LEU A 210 13.73 1.01 -5.87
CA LEU A 210 14.93 1.85 -5.81
C LEU A 210 16.13 1.21 -6.51
N VAL A 211 16.31 -0.11 -6.39
CA VAL A 211 17.33 -0.86 -7.15
C VAL A 211 17.06 -0.75 -8.66
N SER A 212 15.81 -0.89 -9.08
CA SER A 212 15.40 -0.74 -10.49
C SER A 212 15.62 0.68 -11.03
N LEU A 213 15.56 1.69 -10.16
CA LEU A 213 15.90 3.09 -10.46
C LEU A 213 17.42 3.37 -10.41
N GLY A 214 18.25 2.39 -10.07
CA GLY A 214 19.72 2.48 -10.12
C GLY A 214 20.42 2.45 -8.76
N ALA A 215 19.70 2.28 -7.65
CA ALA A 215 20.34 2.15 -6.34
C ALA A 215 21.23 0.90 -6.27
N SER A 216 22.47 1.07 -5.77
CA SER A 216 23.37 -0.07 -5.61
C SER A 216 22.96 -0.94 -4.45
N ARG A 217 22.72 -2.22 -4.73
CA ARG A 217 22.29 -3.19 -3.73
C ARG A 217 23.28 -3.40 -2.59
N SER A 218 24.57 -3.21 -2.84
CA SER A 218 25.61 -3.26 -1.80
C SER A 218 25.50 -2.12 -0.78
N ASN A 219 24.79 -1.04 -1.12
CA ASN A 219 24.65 0.15 -0.28
C ASN A 219 23.32 0.18 0.50
N ILE A 220 22.52 -0.88 0.40
CA ILE A 220 21.23 -1.00 1.07
C ILE A 220 21.39 -1.86 2.33
N TRP A 221 20.98 -1.29 3.46
CA TRP A 221 20.96 -1.95 4.77
C TRP A 221 19.53 -2.02 5.28
N VAL A 222 19.07 -3.21 5.62
CA VAL A 222 17.69 -3.43 6.09
C VAL A 222 17.74 -3.87 7.55
N THR A 223 16.85 -3.31 8.37
CA THR A 223 16.62 -3.75 9.75
C THR A 223 15.14 -4.07 9.97
N ASP A 224 14.86 -5.07 10.79
CA ASP A 224 13.50 -5.39 11.26
C ASP A 224 13.46 -5.55 12.79
N LEU A 225 12.44 -6.22 13.32
CA LEU A 225 12.25 -6.46 14.75
C LEU A 225 13.44 -7.17 15.43
N GLU A 226 14.24 -7.96 14.71
CA GLU A 226 15.44 -8.62 15.26
C GLU A 226 16.74 -7.86 14.94
N GLY A 227 16.62 -6.68 14.32
CA GLY A 227 17.73 -5.86 13.91
C GLY A 227 18.17 -6.13 12.46
N VAL A 228 19.47 -6.00 12.20
CA VAL A 228 20.01 -6.03 10.83
C VAL A 228 19.71 -7.36 10.12
N VAL A 229 19.34 -7.28 8.84
CA VAL A 229 19.24 -8.43 7.95
C VAL A 229 20.64 -8.76 7.45
N TYR A 230 21.24 -9.82 8.02
CA TYR A 230 22.60 -10.26 7.73
C TYR A 230 22.66 -11.71 7.25
N ARG A 231 23.71 -12.05 6.50
CA ARG A 231 23.91 -13.42 5.99
C ARG A 231 24.12 -14.40 7.14
N GLY A 232 23.36 -15.49 7.15
CA GLY A 232 23.40 -16.51 8.20
C GLY A 232 22.47 -16.22 9.39
N ARG A 233 21.67 -15.15 9.33
CA ARG A 233 20.53 -14.98 10.23
C ARG A 233 19.47 -16.03 9.92
N GLU A 234 18.92 -16.69 10.93
CA GLU A 234 17.82 -17.65 10.75
C GLU A 234 16.45 -17.05 11.10
N LYS A 235 16.40 -16.19 12.13
CA LYS A 235 15.15 -15.71 12.71
C LYS A 235 14.40 -14.72 11.81
N LEU A 236 13.11 -15.00 11.58
CA LEU A 236 12.19 -14.25 10.72
C LEU A 236 12.63 -14.13 9.26
N MET A 237 13.55 -14.94 8.76
CA MET A 237 14.01 -14.85 7.37
C MET A 237 13.08 -15.57 6.41
N ASP A 238 12.87 -14.97 5.24
CA ASP A 238 12.19 -15.55 4.08
C ASP A 238 13.01 -15.25 2.81
N ARG A 239 12.66 -15.87 1.68
CA ARG A 239 13.40 -15.72 0.42
C ARG A 239 13.44 -14.29 -0.12
N TRP A 240 12.41 -13.49 0.16
CA TRP A 240 12.30 -12.12 -0.34
C TRP A 240 13.22 -11.19 0.45
N LYS A 241 13.25 -11.38 1.77
CA LYS A 241 14.13 -10.63 2.67
C LYS A 241 15.58 -11.09 2.61
N ASP A 242 15.84 -12.39 2.44
CA ASP A 242 17.19 -12.95 2.33
C ASP A 242 17.99 -12.32 1.19
N ALA A 243 17.28 -11.93 0.13
CA ALA A 243 17.89 -11.17 -0.93
C ALA A 243 18.70 -10.01 -0.34
N PHE A 244 18.16 -9.23 0.61
CA PHE A 244 18.75 -8.02 1.23
C PHE A 244 19.78 -8.27 2.32
N ALA A 245 20.15 -9.53 2.60
CA ALA A 245 21.09 -9.88 3.63
C ALA A 245 22.54 -9.43 3.33
N GLN A 246 23.10 -8.63 4.24
CA GLN A 246 24.48 -8.13 4.15
C GLN A 246 25.48 -9.04 4.87
N LYS A 247 26.72 -9.12 4.38
CA LYS A 247 27.82 -9.77 5.11
C LYS A 247 28.40 -8.78 6.11
N THR A 248 27.94 -8.81 7.36
CA THR A 248 28.29 -7.81 8.38
C THR A 248 28.25 -8.35 9.81
N SER A 249 28.98 -7.69 10.72
CA SER A 249 28.87 -7.87 12.18
C SER A 249 27.85 -6.94 12.83
N ALA A 250 27.30 -5.97 12.11
CA ALA A 250 26.26 -5.05 12.62
C ALA A 250 25.00 -5.81 13.03
N ARG A 251 24.32 -5.35 14.08
CA ARG A 251 23.11 -6.00 14.62
C ARG A 251 21.95 -5.05 14.85
N THR A 252 22.20 -3.77 15.08
CA THR A 252 21.15 -2.78 15.36
C THR A 252 21.01 -1.75 14.24
N LEU A 253 19.88 -1.02 14.22
CA LEU A 253 19.71 0.14 13.35
C LEU A 253 20.81 1.19 13.56
N ALA A 254 21.17 1.44 14.83
CA ALA A 254 22.23 2.38 15.18
C ALA A 254 23.59 2.00 14.57
N ASP A 255 23.88 0.70 14.43
CA ASP A 255 25.15 0.23 13.85
C ASP A 255 25.27 0.55 12.35
N VAL A 256 24.15 0.71 11.64
CA VAL A 256 24.14 0.87 10.18
C VAL A 256 23.70 2.26 9.72
N ILE A 257 23.03 3.06 10.56
CA ILE A 257 22.47 4.37 10.16
C ILE A 257 23.53 5.45 9.89
N GLY A 258 24.74 5.31 10.46
CA GLY A 258 25.82 6.28 10.29
C GLY A 258 26.16 6.53 8.82
N GLY A 259 26.15 7.78 8.38
CA GLY A 259 26.41 8.19 7.00
C GLY A 259 25.33 7.77 6.00
N ALA A 260 24.13 7.39 6.44
CA ALA A 260 23.02 7.14 5.53
C ALA A 260 22.57 8.44 4.84
N ASP A 261 22.38 8.39 3.53
CA ASP A 261 21.80 9.49 2.75
C ASP A 261 20.28 9.41 2.72
N ILE A 262 19.74 8.18 2.78
CA ILE A 262 18.31 7.91 2.79
C ILE A 262 17.99 7.02 3.99
N PHE A 263 17.05 7.46 4.82
CA PHE A 263 16.34 6.58 5.73
C PHE A 263 14.95 6.27 5.17
N LEU A 264 14.63 4.98 5.03
CA LEU A 264 13.31 4.49 4.62
C LEU A 264 12.63 3.77 5.79
N GLY A 265 11.73 4.46 6.47
CA GLY A 265 10.91 3.93 7.54
C GLY A 265 9.57 3.43 7.03
N LEU A 266 9.36 2.11 7.12
CA LEU A 266 8.09 1.42 6.87
C LEU A 266 7.91 0.35 7.97
N SER A 267 7.91 0.81 9.21
CA SER A 267 8.02 -0.04 10.40
C SER A 267 7.09 0.40 11.54
N ALA A 268 7.66 0.97 12.60
CA ALA A 268 6.94 1.34 13.81
C ALA A 268 7.33 2.74 14.26
N GLY A 269 6.38 3.43 14.90
CA GLY A 269 6.58 4.78 15.39
C GLY A 269 7.70 4.90 16.41
N GLY A 270 8.48 5.98 16.32
CA GLY A 270 9.55 6.31 17.26
C GLY A 270 10.79 5.41 17.20
N VAL A 271 10.97 4.59 16.16
CA VAL A 271 12.15 3.72 16.00
C VAL A 271 13.41 4.53 15.66
N LEU A 272 13.30 5.60 14.87
CA LEU A 272 14.44 6.45 14.51
C LEU A 272 14.64 7.52 15.59
N LYS A 273 15.79 7.50 16.26
CA LYS A 273 16.09 8.41 17.36
C LYS A 273 16.86 9.66 16.89
N PRO A 274 16.71 10.83 17.56
CA PRO A 274 17.43 12.06 17.20
C PRO A 274 18.96 11.88 17.09
N GLU A 275 19.57 11.06 17.96
CA GLU A 275 21.00 10.75 17.90
C GLU A 275 21.41 9.98 16.65
N MET A 276 20.52 9.13 16.12
CA MET A 276 20.74 8.41 14.86
C MET A 276 20.66 9.37 13.68
N VAL A 277 19.70 10.30 13.71
CA VAL A 277 19.52 11.33 12.69
C VAL A 277 20.73 12.25 12.59
N ARG A 278 21.35 12.62 13.72
CA ARG A 278 22.61 13.39 13.73
C ARG A 278 23.77 12.66 13.06
N ALA A 279 23.76 11.33 13.08
CA ALA A 279 24.82 10.50 12.51
C ALA A 279 24.66 10.25 11.00
N MET A 280 23.54 10.66 10.40
CA MET A 280 23.29 10.55 8.95
C MET A 280 24.21 11.48 8.15
N ALA A 281 24.26 11.26 6.83
CA ALA A 281 25.00 12.13 5.91
C ALA A 281 24.40 13.57 5.88
N PRO A 282 25.14 14.59 5.39
CA PRO A 282 24.58 15.91 5.11
C PRO A 282 23.42 15.84 4.12
N ASP A 283 22.44 16.73 4.24
CA ASP A 283 21.23 16.77 3.41
C ASP A 283 20.54 15.39 3.26
N PRO A 284 20.22 14.69 4.38
CA PRO A 284 19.63 13.37 4.31
C PRO A 284 18.15 13.45 3.92
N LEU A 285 17.67 12.46 3.18
CA LEU A 285 16.25 12.23 2.95
C LEU A 285 15.71 11.24 3.99
N ILE A 286 14.76 11.67 4.81
CA ILE A 286 14.10 10.87 5.83
C ILE A 286 12.65 10.62 5.41
N LEU A 287 12.37 9.39 5.00
CA LEU A 287 11.02 8.90 4.71
C LEU A 287 10.51 8.16 5.96
N ALA A 288 9.81 8.86 6.86
CA ALA A 288 9.25 8.26 8.09
C ALA A 288 7.75 7.97 7.88
N LEU A 289 7.46 6.82 7.25
CA LEU A 289 6.15 6.53 6.65
C LEU A 289 5.25 5.65 7.52
N ALA A 290 5.68 5.26 8.74
CA ALA A 290 4.80 4.54 9.65
C ALA A 290 3.55 5.34 10.03
N ASN A 291 2.40 4.65 10.06
CA ASN A 291 1.10 5.22 10.43
C ASN A 291 0.53 4.53 11.69
N PRO A 292 -0.19 5.26 12.55
CA PRO A 292 -0.44 6.71 12.52
C PRO A 292 0.75 7.55 13.04
N ASN A 293 1.75 6.90 13.63
CA ASN A 293 2.92 7.55 14.21
C ASN A 293 4.17 7.22 13.40
N PRO A 294 4.89 8.23 12.88
CA PRO A 294 6.09 8.03 12.07
C PRO A 294 7.26 7.53 12.92
N GLU A 295 8.28 6.96 12.27
CA GLU A 295 9.52 6.49 12.89
C GLU A 295 10.23 7.59 13.69
N ILE A 296 10.08 8.84 13.28
CA ILE A 296 10.46 10.05 14.01
C ILE A 296 9.48 11.17 13.66
N MET A 297 9.15 12.02 14.63
CA MET A 297 8.34 13.21 14.36
C MET A 297 9.15 14.23 13.54
N PRO A 298 8.55 14.94 12.57
CA PRO A 298 9.27 15.92 11.76
C PRO A 298 10.00 16.97 12.59
N GLU A 299 9.42 17.42 13.69
CA GLU A 299 10.00 18.41 14.60
C GLU A 299 11.31 17.90 15.24
N ASP A 300 11.32 16.63 15.67
CA ASP A 300 12.49 15.99 16.28
C ASP A 300 13.60 15.76 15.25
N ALA A 301 13.23 15.41 14.01
CA ALA A 301 14.17 15.23 12.91
C ALA A 301 14.85 16.56 12.51
N ILE A 302 14.08 17.63 12.35
CA ILE A 302 14.61 18.98 12.02
C ILE A 302 15.49 19.49 13.16
N ALA A 303 15.07 19.33 14.42
CA ALA A 303 15.86 19.73 15.57
C ALA A 303 17.22 18.98 15.64
N ALA A 304 17.25 17.72 15.19
CA ALA A 304 18.47 16.91 15.15
C ALA A 304 19.37 17.21 13.93
N ARG A 305 18.78 17.49 12.77
CA ARG A 305 19.46 17.67 11.48
C ARG A 305 18.68 18.72 10.66
N PRO A 306 18.99 20.02 10.81
CA PRO A 306 18.21 21.10 10.19
C PRO A 306 18.14 21.08 8.65
N ASP A 307 19.09 20.40 8.01
CA ASP A 307 19.21 20.13 6.57
C ASP A 307 18.48 18.86 6.11
N ALA A 308 17.79 18.14 7.00
CA ALA A 308 17.03 16.95 6.62
C ALA A 308 15.79 17.31 5.79
N MET A 309 15.63 16.62 4.66
CA MET A 309 14.37 16.60 3.91
C MET A 309 13.50 15.49 4.48
N ILE A 310 12.29 15.84 4.92
CA ILE A 310 11.42 14.90 5.65
C ILE A 310 10.14 14.67 4.88
N CYS A 311 9.77 13.40 4.77
CA CYS A 311 8.53 12.90 4.21
C CYS A 311 7.82 12.05 5.27
N THR A 312 6.49 12.13 5.33
CA THR A 312 5.67 11.26 6.19
C THR A 312 4.47 10.72 5.43
N GLY A 313 3.77 9.72 5.98
CA GLY A 313 2.48 9.27 5.44
C GLY A 313 1.30 10.19 5.74
N ARG A 314 1.50 11.22 6.57
CA ARG A 314 0.43 12.05 7.13
C ARG A 314 0.13 13.28 6.28
N SER A 315 -1.15 13.62 6.16
CA SER A 315 -1.63 14.77 5.37
C SER A 315 -1.53 16.11 6.09
N ASP A 316 -1.28 16.12 7.40
CA ASP A 316 -1.10 17.34 8.20
C ASP A 316 0.35 17.85 8.19
N TYR A 317 1.27 17.16 7.52
CA TYR A 317 2.64 17.58 7.30
C TYR A 317 2.95 17.83 5.81
N PRO A 318 3.93 18.69 5.49
CA PRO A 318 4.47 18.81 4.13
C PRO A 318 5.05 17.48 3.63
N ASN A 319 5.18 17.35 2.30
CA ASN A 319 5.80 16.20 1.63
C ASN A 319 5.16 14.85 2.01
N GLN A 320 3.82 14.79 1.97
CA GLN A 320 3.10 13.54 2.16
C GLN A 320 3.48 12.52 1.08
N VAL A 321 3.89 11.33 1.52
CA VAL A 321 4.14 10.15 0.68
C VAL A 321 3.05 9.14 1.02
N ASN A 322 2.04 9.05 0.18
CA ASN A 322 0.86 8.21 0.36
C ASN A 322 0.43 7.62 -1.00
N ASN A 323 -0.03 6.38 -0.99
CA ASN A 323 -0.45 5.62 -2.17
C ASN A 323 -1.93 5.83 -2.51
#